data_AF-A0A2V5MMW3-F1
#
_entry.id   AF-A0A2V5MMW3-F1
#
_cell.length_a   1.000
_cell.length_b   1.000
_cell.length_c   1.000
_cell.angle_alpha   90.00
_cell.angle_beta   90.00
_cell.angle_gamma   90.00
#
_symmetry.space_group_name_H-M   'P 1'
#
loop_
_entity.id
_entity.type
_entity.pdbx_description
1 polymer ?
#
loop_
_entity_poly.entity_id
_entity_poly.type
_entity_poly.pdbx_seq_one_letter_code
_entity_poly.pdbx_strand_id
1 'polypeptide(L)'
;MASLICQPFSAPAAESNQLTAAEKKAGWKLLFDGTTLNGWRGFKKPAPPAQGWEITNGVLTCVARGKGGDIITTNTFDNFELAWEWKMPPRSNNGVKYFITEERASAIGHEYQLIDDSTVKNPLSSTAS
;
A
#
# COMPACT_ATOMS: atom_id res chain seq x y z
N MET A 1 -52.24 5.85 7.08
CA MET A 1 -51.12 4.90 7.22
C MET A 1 -50.08 5.26 6.17
N ALA A 2 -49.03 5.99 6.57
CA ALA A 2 -47.94 6.34 5.67
C ALA A 2 -46.87 5.25 5.77
N SER A 3 -46.61 4.54 4.68
CA SER A 3 -45.54 3.55 4.60
C SER A 3 -44.27 4.26 4.13
N LEU A 4 -43.24 4.27 4.96
CA LEU A 4 -41.92 4.78 4.62
C LEU A 4 -41.11 3.62 4.04
N ILE A 5 -40.90 3.61 2.72
CA ILE A 5 -40.01 2.66 2.07
C ILE A 5 -38.59 3.23 2.17
N CYS A 6 -37.79 2.69 3.08
CA CYS A 6 -36.35 2.91 3.07
C CYS A 6 -35.74 1.99 2.01
N GLN A 7 -35.46 2.50 0.81
CA GLN A 7 -34.64 1.76 -0.14
C GLN A 7 -33.18 1.84 0.29
N PRO A 8 -32.44 0.73 0.35
CA PRO A 8 -31.01 0.77 0.55
C PRO A 8 -30.37 1.43 -0.67
N PHE A 9 -29.67 2.55 -0.44
CA PHE A 9 -28.75 3.10 -1.42
C PHE A 9 -27.55 2.14 -1.51
N SER A 10 -27.65 1.12 -2.36
CA SER A 10 -26.50 0.30 -2.74
C SER A 10 -25.70 1.12 -3.74
N ALA A 11 -24.79 1.97 -3.26
CA ALA A 11 -23.73 2.48 -4.12
C ALA A 11 -22.96 1.25 -4.63
N PRO A 12 -22.76 1.08 -5.96
CA PRO A 12 -21.89 0.02 -6.44
C PRO A 12 -20.53 0.18 -5.75
N ALA A 13 -20.07 -0.89 -5.11
CA ALA A 13 -18.72 -0.94 -4.56
C ALA A 13 -17.77 -0.56 -5.70
N ALA A 14 -16.96 0.47 -5.49
CA ALA A 14 -15.95 0.85 -6.47
C ALA A 14 -15.08 -0.39 -6.76
N GLU A 15 -14.89 -0.72 -8.04
CA GLU A 15 -13.99 -1.81 -8.38
C GLU A 15 -12.58 -1.49 -7.86
N SER A 16 -11.94 -2.46 -7.23
CA SER A 16 -10.59 -2.28 -6.67
C SER A 16 -9.61 -1.80 -7.74
N ASN A 17 -8.64 -0.98 -7.33
CA ASN A 17 -7.58 -0.44 -8.20
C ASN A 17 -8.11 0.43 -9.35
N GLN A 18 -9.21 1.15 -9.14
CA GLN A 18 -9.72 2.15 -10.07
C GLN A 18 -10.13 3.42 -9.31
N LEU A 19 -9.83 4.58 -9.88
CA LEU A 19 -10.32 5.85 -9.34
C LEU A 19 -11.77 6.08 -9.79
N THR A 20 -12.62 6.41 -8.84
CA THR A 20 -13.95 6.95 -9.07
C THR A 20 -13.88 8.29 -9.82
N ALA A 21 -14.99 8.71 -10.41
CA ALA A 21 -15.07 10.03 -11.05
C ALA A 21 -14.80 11.18 -10.08
N ALA A 22 -15.21 11.03 -8.82
CA ALA A 22 -14.97 12.02 -7.77
C ALA A 22 -13.49 12.12 -7.42
N GLU A 23 -12.79 10.99 -7.24
CA GLU A 23 -11.36 10.96 -6.96
C GLU A 23 -10.54 11.56 -8.12
N LYS A 24 -10.88 11.22 -9.37
CA LYS A 24 -10.25 11.83 -10.56
C LYS A 24 -10.43 13.35 -10.56
N LYS A 25 -11.65 13.84 -10.28
CA LYS A 25 -11.95 15.28 -10.20
C LYS A 25 -11.20 15.97 -9.05
N ALA A 26 -10.99 15.28 -7.94
CA ALA A 26 -10.22 15.76 -6.80
C ALA A 26 -8.70 15.67 -6.99
N GLY A 27 -8.24 15.12 -8.13
CA GLY A 27 -6.81 15.08 -8.48
C GLY A 27 -6.04 13.88 -7.90
N TRP A 28 -6.74 12.87 -7.40
CA TRP A 28 -6.11 11.62 -6.96
C TRP A 28 -5.37 10.94 -8.11
N LYS A 29 -4.27 10.27 -7.77
CA LYS A 29 -3.47 9.48 -8.70
C LYS A 29 -3.42 8.05 -8.23
N LEU A 30 -3.69 7.13 -9.14
CA LEU A 30 -3.59 5.71 -8.85
C LEU A 30 -2.12 5.30 -8.82
N LEU A 31 -1.64 4.81 -7.69
CA LEU A 31 -0.26 4.31 -7.54
C LEU A 31 -0.12 2.83 -7.93
N PHE A 32 -1.21 2.06 -7.91
CA PHE A 32 -1.20 0.64 -8.25
C PHE A 32 -2.44 0.30 -9.07
N ASP A 33 -2.22 -0.28 -10.25
CA ASP A 33 -3.27 -0.58 -11.23
C ASP A 33 -3.91 -1.97 -11.03
N GLY A 34 -3.47 -2.73 -10.02
CA GLY A 34 -3.97 -4.09 -9.76
C GLY A 34 -3.28 -5.19 -10.56
N THR A 35 -2.40 -4.87 -11.50
CA THR A 35 -1.87 -5.82 -12.50
C THR A 35 -0.38 -5.72 -12.75
N THR A 36 0.22 -4.54 -12.55
CA THR A 36 1.64 -4.29 -12.80
C THR A 36 2.31 -3.55 -11.65
N LEU A 37 3.65 -3.58 -11.64
CA LEU A 37 4.49 -2.73 -10.79
C LEU A 37 4.91 -1.45 -11.50
N ASN A 38 4.13 -0.98 -12.49
CA ASN A 38 4.38 0.30 -13.12
C ASN A 38 4.34 1.42 -12.07
N GLY A 39 5.33 2.31 -12.12
CA GLY A 39 5.48 3.35 -11.10
C GLY A 39 6.15 2.88 -9.80
N TRP A 40 6.57 1.62 -9.72
CA TRP A 40 7.35 1.07 -8.61
C TRP A 40 8.70 0.53 -9.07
N ARG A 41 9.67 0.53 -8.15
CA ARG A 41 11.00 -0.08 -8.34
C ARG A 41 11.55 -0.54 -7.00
N GLY A 42 12.57 -1.40 -6.99
CA GLY A 42 13.30 -1.70 -5.76
C GLY A 42 14.07 -0.49 -5.25
N PHE A 43 14.21 -0.35 -3.93
CA PHE A 43 15.10 0.65 -3.32
C PHE A 43 16.54 0.49 -3.86
N LYS A 44 17.13 1.57 -4.36
CA LYS A 44 18.42 1.63 -5.07
C LYS A 44 18.51 0.73 -6.31
N LYS A 45 17.37 0.43 -6.94
CA LYS A 45 17.28 -0.34 -8.18
C LYS A 45 16.55 0.45 -9.27
N PRO A 46 16.89 0.23 -10.55
CA PRO A 46 16.22 0.90 -11.68
C PRO A 46 14.87 0.26 -12.05
N ALA A 47 14.55 -0.92 -11.51
CA ALA A 47 13.38 -1.72 -11.86
C ALA A 47 12.79 -2.41 -10.62
N PRO A 48 11.55 -2.92 -10.70
CA PRO A 48 11.00 -3.79 -9.67
C PRO A 48 11.89 -5.02 -9.40
N PRO A 49 11.86 -5.58 -8.18
CA PRO A 49 12.58 -6.80 -7.88
C PRO A 49 11.99 -7.99 -8.68
N ALA A 50 12.85 -8.91 -9.12
CA ALA A 50 12.44 -10.10 -9.87
C ALA A 50 11.72 -11.16 -9.01
N GLN A 51 11.73 -10.99 -7.68
CA GLN A 51 11.15 -11.91 -6.71
C GLN A 51 10.68 -11.16 -5.47
N GLY A 52 9.90 -11.82 -4.62
CA GLY A 52 9.52 -11.31 -3.30
C GLY A 52 8.32 -10.35 -3.29
N TRP A 53 7.83 -9.96 -4.46
CA TRP A 53 6.58 -9.24 -4.63
C TRP A 53 5.77 -9.90 -5.73
N GLU A 54 4.50 -10.16 -5.45
CA GLU A 54 3.57 -10.81 -6.37
C GLU A 54 2.27 -10.03 -6.46
N ILE A 55 1.64 -10.06 -7.62
CA ILE A 55 0.31 -9.49 -7.82
C ILE A 55 -0.65 -10.64 -8.03
N THR A 56 -1.60 -10.80 -7.13
CA THR A 56 -2.61 -11.86 -7.20
C THR A 56 -3.98 -11.27 -6.93
N ASN A 57 -4.92 -11.48 -7.85
CA ASN A 57 -6.31 -11.01 -7.75
C ASN A 57 -6.43 -9.50 -7.45
N GLY A 58 -5.63 -8.66 -8.13
CA GLY A 58 -5.66 -7.23 -7.89
C GLY A 58 -4.96 -6.78 -6.60
N VAL A 59 -4.21 -7.65 -5.92
CA VAL A 59 -3.53 -7.34 -4.65
C VAL A 59 -2.03 -7.48 -4.79
N LEU A 60 -1.30 -6.41 -4.49
CA LEU A 60 0.14 -6.43 -4.34
C LEU A 60 0.53 -7.08 -3.01
N THR A 61 1.29 -8.17 -3.08
CA THR A 61 1.62 -9.02 -1.93
C THR A 61 3.13 -9.11 -1.76
N CYS A 62 3.62 -8.76 -0.57
CA CYS A 62 4.99 -9.05 -0.17
C CYS A 62 5.08 -10.53 0.23
N VAL A 63 5.90 -11.30 -0.49
CA VAL A 63 6.03 -12.75 -0.29
C VAL A 63 6.94 -13.00 0.91
N ALA A 64 6.44 -13.74 1.90
CA ALA A 64 7.20 -14.09 3.09
C ALA A 64 8.50 -14.80 2.71
N ARG A 65 9.64 -14.27 3.17
CA ARG A 65 11.00 -14.76 2.86
C ARG A 65 11.34 -14.76 1.35
N GLY A 66 10.61 -14.01 0.54
CA GLY A 66 10.80 -13.94 -0.92
C GLY A 66 11.98 -13.08 -1.38
N LYS A 67 12.70 -12.42 -0.46
CA LYS A 67 13.93 -11.66 -0.72
C LYS A 67 13.79 -10.56 -1.80
N GLY A 68 12.63 -9.91 -1.85
CA GLY A 68 12.38 -8.80 -2.77
C GLY A 68 12.93 -7.44 -2.30
N GLY A 69 13.11 -7.29 -0.98
CA GLY A 69 13.46 -6.01 -0.36
C GLY A 69 12.32 -4.98 -0.45
N ASP A 70 12.62 -3.75 -0.05
CA ASP A 70 11.68 -2.63 -0.14
C ASP A 70 11.45 -2.21 -1.60
N ILE A 71 10.20 -1.97 -1.96
CA ILE A 71 9.82 -1.25 -3.18
C ILE A 71 9.48 0.21 -2.84
N ILE A 72 9.81 1.10 -3.77
CA ILE A 72 9.53 2.53 -3.69
C ILE A 72 8.88 2.99 -4.98
N THR A 73 8.14 4.10 -4.91
CA THR A 73 7.62 4.76 -6.10
C THR A 73 8.76 5.28 -6.97
N THR A 74 8.57 5.31 -8.28
CA THR A 74 9.51 5.95 -9.21
C THR A 74 9.52 7.47 -9.05
N ASN A 75 8.37 8.03 -8.66
CA ASN A 75 8.19 9.45 -8.39
C ASN A 75 8.45 9.76 -6.91
N THR A 76 8.89 10.99 -6.63
CA THR A 76 8.97 11.56 -5.29
C THR A 76 7.76 12.45 -5.03
N PHE A 77 7.38 12.59 -3.76
CA PHE A 77 6.24 13.39 -3.33
C PHE A 77 6.63 14.21 -2.09
N ASP A 78 6.18 15.45 -2.05
CA ASP A 78 6.42 16.37 -0.95
C ASP A 78 5.17 16.43 -0.05
N ASN A 79 4.21 17.30 -0.38
CA ASN A 79 2.90 17.33 0.27
C ASN A 79 1.97 16.34 -0.43
N PHE A 80 1.43 15.37 0.31
CA PHE A 80 0.52 14.37 -0.24
C PHE A 80 -0.53 13.92 0.78
N GLU A 81 -1.62 13.39 0.24
CA GLU A 81 -2.56 12.53 0.96
C GLU A 81 -2.43 11.14 0.33
N LEU A 82 -2.34 10.10 1.17
CA LEU A 82 -2.21 8.70 0.74
C LEU A 82 -3.35 7.88 1.34
N ALA A 83 -4.11 7.22 0.47
CA ALA A 83 -5.15 6.28 0.84
C ALA A 83 -4.79 4.89 0.28
N TRP A 84 -4.92 3.87 1.12
CA TRP A 84 -4.69 2.48 0.73
C TRP A 84 -5.47 1.54 1.65
N GLU A 85 -5.73 0.35 1.13
CA GLU A 85 -6.24 -0.76 1.92
C GLU A 85 -5.12 -1.78 2.12
N TRP A 86 -5.12 -2.44 3.26
CA TRP A 86 -4.11 -3.45 3.57
C TRP A 86 -4.73 -4.57 4.40
N LYS A 87 -4.13 -5.75 4.28
CA LYS A 87 -4.42 -6.92 5.10
C LYS A 87 -3.12 -7.64 5.40
N MET A 88 -3.12 -8.40 6.48
CA MET A 88 -1.91 -9.05 6.96
C MET A 88 -2.21 -10.44 7.54
N PRO A 89 -1.33 -11.43 7.31
CA PRO A 89 -1.42 -12.71 7.99
C PRO A 89 -0.90 -12.59 9.44
N PRO A 90 -1.25 -13.55 10.32
CA PRO A 90 -0.71 -13.57 11.68
C PRO A 90 0.82 -13.60 11.71
N ARG A 91 1.42 -12.97 12.74
CA ARG A 91 2.87 -12.84 12.95
C ARG A 91 3.61 -12.09 11.84
N SER A 92 2.95 -11.16 11.18
CA SER A 92 3.58 -10.31 10.16
C SER A 92 4.02 -8.95 10.73
N ASN A 93 5.03 -8.37 10.08
CA ASN A 93 5.58 -7.05 10.35
C ASN A 93 5.95 -6.44 8.99
N ASN A 94 5.34 -5.30 8.65
CA ASN A 94 5.49 -4.57 7.41
C ASN A 94 5.24 -3.07 7.69
N GLY A 95 5.39 -2.20 6.70
CA GLY A 95 5.14 -0.78 6.92
C GLY A 95 5.08 -0.02 5.60
N VAL A 96 4.31 1.07 5.62
CA VAL A 96 4.36 2.08 4.56
C VAL A 96 5.27 3.19 5.04
N LYS A 97 6.37 3.41 4.32
CA LYS A 97 7.34 4.45 4.65
C LYS A 97 7.24 5.63 3.70
N TYR A 98 7.46 6.84 4.20
CA TYR A 98 7.42 8.07 3.44
C TYR A 98 8.61 8.98 3.76
N PHE A 99 8.87 9.92 2.85
CA PHE A 99 10.09 10.73 2.82
C PHE A 99 11.38 9.89 2.80
N ILE A 100 11.33 8.79 2.04
CA ILE A 100 12.49 7.93 1.78
C ILE A 100 13.48 8.66 0.87
N THR A 101 14.76 8.69 1.28
CA THR A 101 15.88 9.18 0.47
C THR A 101 16.84 8.04 0.15
N GLU A 102 17.33 7.95 -1.09
CA GLU A 102 18.32 6.93 -1.47
C GLU A 102 19.78 7.28 -1.08
N GLU A 103 20.00 8.41 -0.42
CA GLU A 103 21.30 8.78 0.17
C GLU A 103 21.69 7.87 1.35
N ARG A 104 20.69 7.25 2.00
CA ARG A 104 20.87 6.35 3.15
C ARG A 104 21.17 4.92 2.72
N ALA A 105 21.71 4.11 3.61
CA ALA A 105 22.05 2.71 3.32
C ALA A 105 20.81 1.82 3.05
N SER A 106 19.67 2.14 3.67
CA SER A 106 18.41 1.41 3.56
C SER A 106 17.24 2.40 3.39
N ALA A 107 16.04 1.88 3.04
CA ALA A 107 14.82 2.66 2.85
C ALA A 107 14.25 3.13 4.21
N ILE A 108 14.99 3.98 4.91
CA ILE A 108 14.60 4.55 6.19
C ILE A 108 13.88 5.88 5.95
N GLY A 109 12.71 6.03 6.55
CA GLY A 109 11.95 7.28 6.63
C GLY A 109 10.95 7.17 7.77
N HIS A 110 9.93 8.02 7.75
CA HIS A 110 8.81 7.86 8.68
C HIS A 110 7.96 6.67 8.25
N GLU A 111 7.46 5.91 9.21
CA GLU A 111 6.77 4.65 8.95
C GLU A 111 5.38 4.66 9.57
N TYR A 112 4.37 4.37 8.75
CA TYR A 112 3.10 3.86 9.22
C TYR A 112 3.26 2.36 9.44
N GLN A 113 3.32 1.93 10.69
CA GLN A 113 3.58 0.56 11.09
C GLN A 113 2.39 -0.35 10.74
N LEU A 114 2.67 -1.50 10.13
CA LEU A 114 1.72 -2.57 9.86
C LEU A 114 2.23 -3.84 10.54
N ILE A 115 1.81 -4.07 11.79
CA ILE A 115 2.29 -5.21 12.58
C ILE A 115 1.14 -5.97 13.25
N ASP A 116 1.31 -7.29 13.39
CA ASP A 116 0.39 -8.10 14.20
C ASP A 116 0.68 -7.88 15.70
N ASP A 117 -0.02 -6.88 16.25
CA ASP A 117 0.06 -6.46 17.65
C ASP A 117 -0.14 -7.61 18.65
N SER A 118 -0.87 -8.67 18.27
CA SER A 118 -1.14 -9.79 19.17
C SER A 118 0.09 -10.69 19.41
N THR A 119 1.14 -10.54 18.61
CA THR A 119 2.29 -11.45 18.60
C THR A 119 3.63 -10.76 18.90
N VAL A 120 3.65 -9.42 18.93
CA VAL A 120 4.88 -8.63 19.10
C VAL A 120 4.87 -7.92 20.45
N LYS A 121 5.93 -8.12 21.23
CA LYS A 121 6.15 -7.39 22.49
C LYS A 121 6.63 -5.97 22.15
N ASN A 122 5.82 -4.95 22.44
CA ASN A 122 6.06 -3.52 22.14
C ASN A 122 6.00 -3.17 20.62
N PRO A 123 4.84 -3.35 19.96
CA PRO A 123 4.71 -3.14 18.52
C PRO A 123 5.04 -1.70 18.08
N LEU A 124 4.74 -0.70 18.92
CA LEU A 124 4.98 0.72 18.63
C LEU A 124 6.46 1.11 18.53
N SER A 125 7.37 0.29 19.05
CA SER A 125 8.83 0.50 18.93
C SER A 125 9.48 -0.34 17.83
N SER A 126 8.68 -1.13 17.10
CA SER A 126 9.15 -1.97 16.00
C SER A 126 9.15 -1.20 14.69
N THR A 127 10.04 -1.57 13.77
CA THR A 127 10.10 -1.07 12.39
C THR A 127 10.18 -2.26 11.45
N ALA A 128 9.51 -2.18 10.30
CA ALA A 128 9.67 -3.19 9.25
C ALA A 128 11.06 -3.08 8.62
N SER A 129 11.68 -4.23 8.35
CA SER A 129 13.03 -4.37 7.77
C SER A 129 13.02 -5.26 6.53
#